data_AF-A0A1Q5L3B8-F1
#
_entry.id   AF-A0A1Q5L3B8-F1
#
_cell.length_a   1.000
_cell.length_b   1.000
_cell.length_c   1.000
_cell.angle_alpha   90.00
_cell.angle_beta   90.00
_cell.angle_gamma   90.00
#
_symmetry.space_group_name_H-M   'P 1'
#
loop_
_entity.id
_entity.type
_entity.pdbx_description
1 polymer ?
#
loop_
_entity_poly.entity_id
_entity_poly.type
_entity_poly.pdbx_seq_one_letter_code
_entity_poly.pdbx_strand_id
1 'polypeptide(L)'
;MSACEGRPVLWAARLSPVGHDVLAYAEASPPSVPIPDQPSPGEQLVELRPAQMNALRVYVSLGDRLRVHPARELAERVRTARYSGPENRWRLHLTPQQIESVACAFHLRSVAGSAAEANEFARSYRVIYRPDDTTGQTQLVTLA
;
A
#
# COMPACT_ATOMS: atom_id res chain seq x y z
N MET A 1 36.67 17.70 30.18
CA MET A 1 36.21 19.09 30.11
C MET A 1 37.07 19.84 29.13
N SER A 2 36.49 20.34 28.05
CA SER A 2 36.63 21.73 27.60
C SER A 2 35.90 21.89 26.28
N ALA A 3 34.70 22.46 26.38
CA ALA A 3 34.06 23.16 25.29
C ALA A 3 34.74 24.54 25.21
N CYS A 4 35.32 24.88 24.06
CA CYS A 4 35.66 26.26 23.78
C CYS A 4 34.40 26.97 23.25
N GLU A 5 33.86 27.84 24.09
CA GLU A 5 32.86 28.85 23.74
C GLU A 5 33.31 29.68 22.53
N GLY A 6 32.34 30.19 21.76
CA GLY A 6 32.57 31.48 21.08
C GLY A 6 32.00 31.71 19.69
N ARG A 7 31.22 30.82 19.07
CA ARG A 7 30.53 31.14 17.81
C ARG A 7 29.16 30.45 17.70
N PRO A 8 28.02 31.18 17.63
CA PRO A 8 26.78 30.58 17.18
C PRO A 8 26.96 30.13 15.72
N VAL A 9 26.71 28.85 15.44
CA VAL A 9 26.72 28.35 14.07
C VAL A 9 25.49 28.96 13.37
N LEU A 10 25.73 29.98 12.54
CA LEU A 10 24.73 30.57 11.63
C LEU A 10 24.40 29.61 10.48
N TRP A 11 23.95 28.39 10.81
CA TRP A 11 23.34 27.44 9.88
C TRP A 11 21.90 27.17 10.28
N ALA A 12 21.15 28.23 10.64
CA ALA A 12 19.73 28.19 10.34
C ALA A 12 19.64 28.22 8.81
N ALA A 13 19.57 27.05 8.18
CA ALA A 13 19.36 26.93 6.75
C ALA A 13 18.08 27.72 6.44
N ARG A 14 18.23 28.92 5.85
CA ARG A 14 17.08 29.70 5.40
C ARG A 14 16.42 28.87 4.31
N LEU A 15 15.19 28.43 4.57
CA LEU A 15 14.40 27.74 3.56
C LEU A 15 14.31 28.66 2.34
N SER A 16 14.55 28.10 1.15
CA SER A 16 14.25 28.81 -0.09
C SER A 16 12.76 29.12 -0.14
N PRO A 17 12.30 30.08 -0.96
CA PRO A 17 10.87 30.34 -1.12
C PRO A 17 10.07 29.07 -1.42
N VAL A 18 10.58 28.20 -2.30
CA VAL A 18 9.99 26.89 -2.59
C VAL A 18 9.99 25.98 -1.37
N GLY A 19 11.07 25.95 -0.57
CA GLY A 19 11.12 25.16 0.66
C GLY A 19 10.12 25.65 1.72
N HIS A 20 9.89 26.96 1.78
CA HIS A 20 8.89 27.57 2.65
C HIS A 20 7.46 27.22 2.20
N ASP A 21 7.18 27.27 0.89
CA ASP A 21 5.87 26.90 0.33
C ASP A 21 5.56 25.41 0.54
N VAL A 22 6.55 24.54 0.40
CA VAL A 22 6.42 23.10 0.70
C VAL A 22 6.09 22.87 2.17
N LEU A 23 6.74 23.60 3.09
CA LEU A 23 6.47 23.48 4.52
C LEU A 23 5.08 24.01 4.86
N ALA A 24 4.70 25.18 4.33
CA ALA A 24 3.37 25.76 4.51
C ALA A 24 2.26 24.84 3.97
N TYR A 25 2.49 24.21 2.81
CA TYR A 25 1.55 23.23 2.25
C TYR A 25 1.45 21.95 3.10
N ALA A 26 2.56 21.48 3.67
CA ALA A 26 2.57 20.34 4.57
C ALA A 26 1.85 20.64 5.90
N GLU A 27 2.01 21.83 6.45
CA GLU A 27 1.31 22.29 7.67
C GLU A 27 -0.18 22.52 7.44
N ALA A 28 -0.56 23.03 6.26
CA ALA A 28 -1.95 23.25 5.88
C ALA A 28 -2.65 21.97 5.41
N SER A 29 -1.89 20.90 5.12
CA SER A 29 -2.48 19.61 4.78
C SER A 29 -3.24 19.08 5.99
N PRO A 30 -4.52 18.70 5.84
CA PRO A 30 -5.29 18.19 6.95
C PRO A 30 -4.57 16.99 7.56
N PRO A 31 -4.56 16.86 8.90
CA PRO A 31 -3.97 15.68 9.53
C PRO A 31 -4.59 14.45 8.91
N SER A 32 -3.75 13.47 8.56
CA SER A 32 -4.21 12.17 8.10
C SER A 32 -5.27 11.67 9.06
N VAL A 33 -6.53 11.65 8.60
CA VAL A 33 -7.62 11.07 9.38
C VAL A 33 -7.18 9.65 9.69
N PRO A 34 -7.06 9.26 10.98
CA PRO A 34 -6.77 7.89 11.33
C PRO A 34 -7.78 7.03 10.60
N ILE A 35 -7.30 6.05 9.84
CA ILE A 35 -8.16 4.91 9.55
C ILE A 35 -8.56 4.41 10.95
N PRO A 36 -9.87 4.25 11.25
CA PRO A 36 -10.25 3.68 12.54
C PRO A 36 -9.42 2.41 12.72
N ASP A 37 -8.59 2.30 13.75
CA ASP A 37 -7.71 1.12 13.90
C ASP A 37 -8.49 -0.20 13.94
N GLN A 38 -9.80 -0.10 14.20
CA GLN A 38 -10.72 -1.21 14.06
C GLN A 38 -11.21 -1.36 12.62
N PRO A 39 -10.80 -2.43 11.91
CA PRO A 39 -11.51 -2.85 10.72
C PRO A 39 -12.97 -3.14 11.04
N SER A 40 -13.86 -2.96 10.05
CA SER A 40 -15.23 -3.44 10.18
C SER A 40 -15.23 -4.95 10.46
N PRO A 41 -16.28 -5.54 11.07
CA PRO A 41 -16.33 -6.98 11.26
C PRO A 41 -16.09 -7.73 9.95
N GLY A 42 -15.03 -8.55 9.91
CA GLY A 42 -14.62 -9.30 8.71
C GLY A 42 -13.68 -8.54 7.75
N GLU A 43 -13.22 -7.34 8.09
CA GLU A 43 -12.13 -6.66 7.39
C GLU A 43 -10.80 -6.86 8.15
N GLN A 44 -9.69 -6.73 7.43
CA GLN A 44 -8.34 -6.80 7.97
C GLN A 44 -7.54 -5.59 7.46
N LEU A 45 -6.69 -5.05 8.34
CA LEU A 45 -5.70 -4.05 7.95
C LEU A 45 -4.59 -4.70 7.10
N VAL A 46 -4.46 -4.20 5.88
CA VAL A 46 -3.45 -4.60 4.90
C VAL A 46 -2.53 -3.42 4.61
N GLU A 47 -1.25 -3.67 4.70
CA GLU A 47 -0.16 -2.72 4.55
C GLU A 47 0.65 -3.09 3.31
N LEU A 48 0.69 -2.19 2.34
CA LEU A 48 1.36 -2.39 1.06
C LEU A 48 2.52 -1.42 0.91
N ARG A 49 3.65 -1.89 0.38
CA ARG A 49 4.71 -0.99 -0.09
C ARG A 49 4.23 -0.15 -1.28
N PRO A 50 4.92 0.97 -1.60
CA PRO A 50 4.61 1.76 -2.80
C PRO A 50 4.57 0.92 -4.10
N ALA A 51 5.51 -0.01 -4.28
CA ALA A 51 5.53 -0.90 -5.46
C ALA A 51 4.30 -1.82 -5.53
N GLN A 52 3.90 -2.41 -4.40
CA GLN A 52 2.69 -3.22 -4.27
C GLN A 52 1.43 -2.39 -4.54
N MET A 53 1.32 -1.19 -3.95
CA MET A 53 0.20 -0.28 -4.23
C MET A 53 0.13 0.10 -5.71
N ASN A 54 1.26 0.35 -6.38
CA ASN A 54 1.29 0.64 -7.81
C ASN A 54 0.80 -0.55 -8.65
N ALA A 55 1.24 -1.77 -8.34
CA ALA A 55 0.75 -2.97 -9.01
C ALA A 55 -0.76 -3.16 -8.81
N LEU A 56 -1.25 -2.91 -7.59
CA LEU A 56 -2.68 -2.99 -7.28
C LEU A 56 -3.51 -1.93 -8.03
N ARG A 57 -3.00 -0.69 -8.15
CA ARG A 57 -3.63 0.38 -8.94
C ARG A 57 -3.79 0.01 -10.42
N VAL A 58 -2.77 -0.62 -11.01
CA VAL A 58 -2.84 -1.11 -12.39
C VAL A 58 -3.89 -2.22 -12.51
N TYR A 59 -3.91 -3.16 -11.56
CA TYR A 59 -4.89 -4.24 -11.58
C TYR A 59 -6.34 -3.73 -11.51
N VAL A 60 -6.65 -2.81 -10.59
CA VAL A 60 -8.02 -2.26 -10.48
C VAL A 60 -8.39 -1.35 -11.66
N SER A 61 -7.41 -0.72 -12.33
CA SER A 61 -7.68 0.09 -13.53
C SER A 61 -7.95 -0.74 -14.78
N LEU A 62 -7.48 -2.00 -14.81
CA LEU A 62 -7.82 -2.94 -15.88
C LEU A 62 -9.28 -3.40 -15.78
N GLY A 63 -9.85 -3.48 -14.57
CA GLY A 63 -11.28 -3.70 -14.35
C GLY A 63 -11.89 -4.79 -15.22
N ASP A 64 -12.84 -4.40 -16.08
CA ASP A 64 -13.58 -5.30 -16.97
C ASP A 64 -12.76 -5.90 -18.13
N ARG A 65 -11.51 -5.47 -18.32
CA ARG A 65 -10.60 -6.09 -19.28
C ARG A 65 -10.05 -7.43 -18.78
N LEU A 66 -10.20 -7.72 -17.49
CA LEU A 66 -9.76 -8.97 -16.89
C LEU A 66 -10.90 -9.98 -16.88
N ARG A 67 -10.60 -11.25 -17.16
CA ARG A 67 -11.56 -12.36 -17.00
C ARG A 67 -11.86 -12.66 -15.53
N VAL A 68 -10.88 -12.44 -14.66
CA VAL A 68 -11.03 -12.47 -13.21
C VAL A 68 -11.12 -11.02 -12.75
N HIS A 69 -12.34 -10.54 -12.56
CA HIS A 69 -12.59 -9.15 -12.17
C HIS A 69 -12.01 -8.85 -10.77
N PRO A 70 -11.53 -7.62 -10.54
CA PRO A 70 -11.22 -7.16 -9.20
C PRO A 70 -12.41 -7.35 -8.25
N ALA A 71 -12.15 -7.72 -7.00
CA ALA A 71 -13.20 -7.87 -6.00
C ALA A 71 -14.03 -6.58 -5.86
N ARG A 72 -15.31 -6.73 -5.56
CA ARG A 72 -16.24 -5.60 -5.41
C ARG A 72 -15.66 -4.56 -4.45
N GLU A 73 -15.81 -3.29 -4.80
CA GLU A 73 -15.34 -2.13 -4.03
C GLU A 73 -13.82 -2.03 -3.80
N LEU A 74 -13.00 -2.96 -4.33
CA LEU A 74 -11.53 -2.89 -4.17
C LEU A 74 -10.96 -1.61 -4.78
N ALA A 75 -11.51 -1.14 -5.90
CA ALA A 75 -11.12 0.14 -6.50
C ALA A 75 -11.41 1.33 -5.57
N GLU A 76 -12.52 1.32 -4.83
CA GLU A 76 -12.80 2.34 -3.82
C GLU A 76 -11.80 2.25 -2.66
N ARG A 77 -11.51 1.03 -2.17
CA ARG A 77 -10.51 0.83 -1.10
C ARG A 77 -9.13 1.35 -1.50
N VAL A 78 -8.72 1.15 -2.76
CA VAL A 78 -7.47 1.70 -3.30
C VAL A 78 -7.49 3.22 -3.38
N ARG A 79 -8.62 3.84 -3.75
CA ARG A 79 -8.78 5.29 -3.79
C ARG A 79 -8.76 5.92 -2.40
N THR A 80 -9.38 5.28 -1.41
CA THR A 80 -9.46 5.78 -0.04
C THR A 80 -8.26 5.37 0.82
N ALA A 81 -7.33 4.58 0.29
CA ALA A 81 -6.12 4.15 0.98
C ALA A 81 -5.31 5.34 1.51
N ARG A 82 -4.69 5.15 2.67
CA ARG A 82 -3.85 6.17 3.30
C ARG A 82 -2.39 5.78 3.25
N TYR A 83 -1.54 6.74 2.93
CA TYR A 83 -0.11 6.55 2.97
C TYR A 83 0.43 6.96 4.34
N SER A 84 1.07 6.01 5.02
CA SER A 84 1.86 6.21 6.23
C SER A 84 3.29 6.55 5.81
N GLY A 85 3.65 7.84 5.88
CA GLY A 85 5.00 8.34 5.60
C GLY A 85 6.08 7.68 6.48
N PRO A 86 5.90 7.60 7.82
CA PRO A 86 6.90 7.02 8.73
C PRO A 86 7.24 5.56 8.43
N GLU A 87 6.26 4.76 8.03
CA GLU A 87 6.45 3.33 7.75
C GLU A 87 6.71 3.04 6.27
N ASN A 88 6.54 4.06 5.41
CA ASN A 88 6.58 3.92 3.96
C ASN A 88 5.64 2.80 3.49
N ARG A 89 4.38 2.86 3.97
CA ARG A 89 3.33 1.86 3.70
C ARG A 89 2.00 2.53 3.38
N TRP A 90 1.25 1.90 2.48
CA TRP A 90 -0.15 2.19 2.23
C TRP A 90 -1.02 1.27 3.07
N ARG A 91 -1.99 1.85 3.77
CA ARG A 91 -2.92 1.12 4.64
C ARG A 91 -4.31 1.04 4.00
N LEU A 92 -4.87 -0.15 3.98
CA LEU A 92 -6.21 -0.47 3.48
C LEU A 92 -6.94 -1.40 4.44
N HIS A 93 -8.25 -1.25 4.57
CA HIS A 93 -9.09 -2.25 5.21
C HIS A 93 -9.77 -3.09 4.15
N LEU A 94 -9.41 -4.37 4.11
CA LEU A 94 -9.82 -5.31 3.08
C LEU A 94 -10.56 -6.50 3.69
N THR A 95 -11.64 -6.91 3.03
CA THR A 95 -12.29 -8.20 3.30
C THR A 95 -11.43 -9.37 2.81
N PRO A 96 -11.65 -10.62 3.27
CA PRO A 96 -10.97 -11.79 2.75
C PRO A 96 -10.99 -11.85 1.23
N GLN A 97 -12.16 -11.65 0.60
CA GLN A 97 -12.32 -11.67 -0.86
C GLN A 97 -11.45 -10.61 -1.56
N GLN A 98 -11.31 -9.42 -0.96
CA GLN A 98 -10.43 -8.38 -1.48
C GLN A 98 -8.96 -8.75 -1.30
N ILE A 99 -8.57 -9.42 -0.22
CA ILE A 99 -7.22 -9.94 -0.01
C ILE A 99 -6.87 -10.99 -1.09
N GLU A 100 -7.80 -11.89 -1.44
CA GLU A 100 -7.58 -12.86 -2.53
C GLU A 100 -7.37 -12.15 -3.87
N SER A 101 -8.16 -11.11 -4.14
CA SER A 101 -8.04 -10.30 -5.35
C SER A 101 -6.72 -9.52 -5.40
N VAL A 102 -6.19 -9.06 -4.26
CA VAL A 102 -4.84 -8.48 -4.16
C VAL A 102 -3.76 -9.54 -4.46
N ALA A 103 -3.91 -10.76 -3.93
CA ALA A 103 -2.99 -11.84 -4.26
C ALA A 103 -3.02 -12.20 -5.76
N CYS A 104 -4.20 -12.17 -6.39
CA CYS A 104 -4.35 -12.31 -7.84
C CYS A 104 -3.59 -11.21 -8.60
N ALA A 105 -3.72 -9.95 -8.17
CA ALA A 105 -3.00 -8.82 -8.77
C ALA A 105 -1.48 -9.02 -8.75
N PHE A 106 -0.93 -9.47 -7.61
CA PHE A 106 0.51 -9.72 -7.49
C PHE A 106 0.96 -10.97 -8.23
N HIS A 107 0.11 -11.99 -8.33
CA HIS A 107 0.38 -13.12 -9.19
C HIS A 107 0.48 -12.69 -10.68
N LEU A 108 -0.47 -11.89 -11.18
CA LEU A 108 -0.41 -11.36 -12.55
C LEU A 108 0.86 -10.52 -12.78
N ARG A 109 1.23 -9.68 -11.81
CA ARG A 109 2.50 -8.93 -11.85
C ARG A 109 3.73 -9.85 -11.86
N SER A 110 3.68 -10.99 -11.16
CA SER A 110 4.75 -11.97 -11.15
C SER A 110 4.98 -12.60 -12.53
N VAL A 111 3.90 -12.96 -13.21
CA VAL A 111 3.94 -13.49 -14.59
C VAL A 111 4.48 -12.42 -15.56
N ALA A 112 4.17 -11.14 -15.31
CA ALA A 112 4.66 -10.02 -16.11
C ALA A 112 6.11 -9.60 -15.80
N GLY A 113 6.81 -10.25 -14.87
CA GLY A 113 8.27 -10.11 -14.71
C GLY A 113 8.78 -9.73 -13.32
N SER A 114 7.92 -9.56 -12.30
CA SER A 114 8.38 -9.34 -10.92
C SER A 114 7.56 -10.13 -9.91
N ALA A 115 8.15 -11.20 -9.37
CA ALA A 115 7.55 -11.99 -8.29
C ALA A 115 7.74 -11.40 -6.88
N ALA A 116 8.47 -10.28 -6.77
CA ALA A 116 8.84 -9.69 -5.48
C ALA A 116 7.60 -9.31 -4.66
N GLU A 117 6.64 -8.62 -5.29
CA GLU A 117 5.40 -8.18 -4.67
C GLU A 117 4.55 -9.35 -4.16
N ALA A 118 4.46 -10.43 -4.95
CA ALA A 118 3.71 -11.63 -4.59
C ALA A 118 4.36 -12.38 -3.42
N ASN A 119 5.69 -12.55 -3.46
CA ASN A 119 6.43 -13.24 -2.41
C ASN A 119 6.37 -12.49 -1.08
N GLU A 120 6.51 -11.16 -1.11
CA GLU A 120 6.38 -10.35 0.10
C GLU A 120 4.97 -10.40 0.67
N PHE A 121 3.95 -10.26 -0.18
CA PHE A 121 2.55 -10.32 0.26
C PHE A 121 2.19 -11.69 0.86
N ALA A 122 2.64 -12.78 0.24
CA ALA A 122 2.45 -14.13 0.75
C ALA A 122 3.11 -14.36 2.11
N ARG A 123 4.26 -13.74 2.37
CA ARG A 123 4.92 -13.83 3.69
C ARG A 123 4.13 -13.10 4.77
N SER A 124 3.61 -11.92 4.47
CA SER A 124 2.87 -11.09 5.43
C SER A 124 1.47 -11.59 5.72
N TYR A 125 0.75 -12.05 4.69
CA TYR A 125 -0.68 -12.38 4.79
C TYR A 125 -0.98 -13.86 4.63
N ARG A 126 0.03 -14.71 4.38
CA ARG A 126 -0.11 -16.17 4.20
C ARG A 126 -1.09 -16.58 3.09
N VAL A 127 -1.32 -15.67 2.14
CA VAL A 127 -2.17 -15.89 0.97
C VAL A 127 -1.30 -16.01 -0.28
N ILE A 128 -1.47 -17.10 -1.01
CA ILE A 128 -0.91 -17.29 -2.35
C ILE A 128 -2.06 -17.50 -3.31
N TYR A 129 -2.08 -16.72 -4.39
CA TYR A 129 -3.00 -16.98 -5.49
C TYR A 129 -2.41 -18.07 -6.38
N ARG A 130 -3.15 -19.18 -6.51
CA ARG A 130 -2.85 -20.24 -7.48
C ARG A 130 -3.99 -20.31 -8.48
N PRO A 131 -3.72 -20.10 -9.79
CA PRO A 131 -4.73 -20.38 -10.80
C PRO A 131 -5.02 -21.88 -10.79
N ASP A 132 -6.30 -22.26 -10.77
CA ASP A 132 -6.72 -23.65 -10.98
C ASP A 132 -6.84 -23.85 -12.50
N ASP A 133 -5.90 -24.60 -13.07
CA ASP A 133 -5.76 -24.76 -14.53
C ASP A 133 -6.92 -25.56 -15.17
N THR A 134 -7.84 -26.12 -14.37
CA THR A 134 -8.86 -27.07 -14.84
C THR A 134 -10.29 -26.48 -14.87
N THR A 135 -10.60 -25.46 -14.06
CA THR A 135 -11.99 -25.00 -13.84
C THR A 135 -12.14 -23.47 -13.86
N GLY A 136 -11.06 -22.70 -13.87
CA GLY A 136 -11.13 -21.24 -13.70
C GLY A 136 -11.64 -20.81 -12.31
N GLN A 137 -11.69 -21.73 -11.35
CA GLN A 137 -12.03 -21.43 -9.96
C GLN A 137 -10.77 -21.21 -9.12
N THR A 138 -10.90 -20.45 -8.04
CA THR A 138 -9.77 -19.95 -7.25
C THR A 138 -9.50 -20.87 -6.07
N GLN A 139 -8.26 -21.35 -5.89
CA GLN A 139 -7.84 -21.97 -4.63
C GLN A 139 -6.98 -21.00 -3.83
N LEU A 140 -7.54 -20.52 -2.72
CA LEU A 140 -6.76 -19.86 -1.68
C LEU A 140 -6.03 -20.94 -0.89
N VAL A 141 -4.70 -20.90 -0.91
CA VAL A 141 -3.90 -21.72 0.00
C VAL A 141 -3.47 -20.85 1.16
N THR A 142 -4.22 -20.94 2.26
CA THR A 142 -3.80 -20.40 3.55
C THR A 142 -2.66 -21.28 4.08
N LEU A 143 -1.47 -20.72 4.17
CA LEU A 143 -0.35 -21.41 4.81
C LEU A 143 -0.61 -21.47 6.31
N ALA A 144 -0.68 -22.69 6.86
CA ALA A 144 -0.77 -22.96 8.30
C ALA A 144 0.46 -22.47 9.08
#